data_AF-A0A958H7C0-F1
#
_entry.id   AF-A0A958H7C0-F1
#
_cell.length_a   1.000
_cell.length_b   1.000
_cell.length_c   1.000
_cell.angle_alpha   90.00
_cell.angle_beta   90.00
_cell.angle_gamma   90.00
#
_symmetry.space_group_name_H-M   'P 1'
#
loop_
_entity.id
_entity.type
_entity.pdbx_description
1 polymer ?
#
loop_
_entity_poly.entity_id
_entity_poly.type
_entity_poly.pdbx_seq_one_letter_code
_entity_poly.pdbx_strand_id
1 'polypeptide(L)' 'RDRLAPHVRAYTRRGLRSLFDALPARIVHHTVIYPGYDNIARRQPELGRLIRRVTYALEESPLRWLGLSHFLVVEKL' A
#
# COMPACT_ATOMS: atom_id res chain seq x y z
N ARG A 1 13.46 4.07 15.91
CA ARG A 1 12.62 4.49 14.76
C ARG A 1 11.86 5.79 15.05
N ASP A 2 11.50 6.04 16.31
CA ASP A 2 10.50 7.05 16.68
C ASP A 2 11.09 8.41 17.08
N ARG A 3 12.15 8.87 16.40
CA ARG A 3 12.83 10.14 16.73
C ARG A 3 12.21 11.36 16.06
N LEU A 4 11.76 11.24 14.82
CA LEU A 4 11.24 12.37 14.04
C LEU A 4 9.71 12.48 14.10
N ALA A 5 9.01 11.34 14.12
CA ALA A 5 7.55 11.28 14.12
C ALA A 5 7.07 10.15 15.05
N PRO A 6 7.18 10.32 16.38
CA PRO A 6 6.88 9.25 17.35
C PRO A 6 5.40 8.83 17.39
N HIS A 7 4.50 9.70 16.94
CA HIS A 7 3.07 9.41 16.84
C HIS A 7 2.72 8.54 15.62
N VAL A 8 3.64 8.42 14.64
CA VAL A 8 3.39 7.67 13.41
C VAL A 8 3.79 6.22 13.61
N ARG A 9 2.85 5.31 13.35
CA ARG A 9 3.12 3.87 13.30
C ARG A 9 3.38 3.45 11.86
N ALA A 10 4.61 3.05 11.54
CA ALA A 10 4.87 2.33 10.30
C ALA A 10 4.37 0.90 10.43
N TYR A 11 3.34 0.57 9.65
CA TYR A 11 2.76 -0.75 9.56
C TYR A 11 3.53 -1.60 8.56
N THR A 12 4.13 -2.68 9.04
CA THR A 12 4.71 -3.69 8.16
C THR A 12 3.63 -4.66 7.74
N ARG A 13 3.86 -5.43 6.65
CA ARG A 13 2.92 -6.47 6.21
C ARG A 13 2.53 -7.43 7.35
N ARG A 14 3.51 -7.89 8.13
CA ARG A 14 3.29 -8.77 9.28
C ARG A 14 2.57 -8.05 10.42
N GLY A 15 3.00 -6.83 10.74
CA GLY A 15 2.40 -6.04 11.82
C GLY A 15 0.95 -5.65 11.57
N LEU A 16 0.56 -5.42 10.31
CA LEU A 16 -0.84 -5.20 9.92
C LEU A 16 -1.69 -6.46 10.13
N ARG A 17 -1.19 -7.62 9.69
CA ARG A 17 -1.92 -8.89 9.84
C ARG A 17 -2.12 -9.25 11.31
N SER A 18 -1.12 -9.03 12.15
CA SER A 18 -1.20 -9.37 13.57
C SER A 18 -2.24 -8.58 14.36
N LEU A 19 -2.74 -7.45 13.82
CA LEU A 19 -3.84 -6.71 14.45
C LEU A 19 -5.16 -7.50 14.44
N PHE A 20 -5.30 -8.48 13.55
CA PHE A 20 -6.52 -9.27 13.38
C PHE A 20 -6.43 -10.66 14.02
N ASP A 21 -5.25 -11.08 14.52
CA ASP A 21 -5.02 -12.44 15.02
C ASP A 21 -5.97 -12.84 16.18
N ALA A 22 -6.40 -11.87 16.99
CA ALA A 22 -7.28 -12.09 18.15
C ALA A 22 -8.76 -11.75 17.88
N LEU A 23 -9.12 -11.44 16.63
CA LEU A 23 -10.48 -11.06 16.26
C LEU A 23 -11.16 -12.19 15.46
N PRO A 24 -12.49 -12.33 15.51
CA PRO A 24 -13.24 -13.22 14.62
C PRO A 24 -13.30 -12.60 13.22
N ALA A 25 -12.14 -12.56 12.55
CA ALA A 25 -11.95 -11.90 11.27
C ALA A 25 -11.00 -12.70 10.38
N ARG A 26 -11.28 -12.71 9.08
CA ARG A 26 -10.48 -13.40 8.07
C ARG A 26 -9.94 -12.38 7.07
N ILE A 27 -8.62 -12.35 6.90
CA ILE A 27 -7.99 -11.54 5.86
C ILE A 27 -8.17 -12.25 4.52
N VAL A 28 -9.02 -11.72 3.65
CA VAL A 28 -9.33 -12.30 2.33
C VAL A 28 -8.36 -11.81 1.27
N HIS A 29 -7.86 -10.58 1.40
CA HIS A 29 -6.90 -10.01 0.47
C HIS A 29 -5.93 -9.08 1.18
N HIS A 30 -4.63 -9.18 0.87
CA HIS A 30 -3.61 -8.23 1.34
C HIS A 30 -2.56 -8.01 0.26
N THR A 31 -2.52 -6.79 -0.28
CA THR A 31 -1.52 -6.37 -1.25
C THR A 31 -0.94 -5.00 -0.88
N VAL A 32 0.04 -4.55 -1.67
CA VAL A 32 0.61 -3.21 -1.63
C VAL A 32 0.28 -2.54 -2.96
N ILE A 33 -0.14 -1.28 -2.91
CA ILE A 33 -0.52 -0.48 -4.09
C ILE A 33 0.42 0.72 -4.23
N TYR A 34 0.69 1.12 -5.47
CA TYR A 34 1.43 2.35 -5.75
C TYR A 34 0.51 3.57 -5.64
N PRO A 35 1.07 4.76 -5.39
CA PRO A 35 0.29 5.97 -5.30
C PRO A 35 -0.33 6.35 -6.66
N GLY A 36 -1.40 7.12 -6.62
CA GLY A 36 -2.07 7.58 -7.84
C GLY A 36 -1.28 8.62 -8.63
N TYR A 37 -0.25 9.28 -8.09
CA TYR A 37 0.48 10.35 -8.80
C TYR A 37 -0.40 11.49 -9.36
N ASP A 38 -1.57 11.75 -8.75
CA ASP A 38 -2.55 12.72 -9.27
C ASP A 38 -1.97 14.13 -9.44
N ASN A 39 -1.12 14.56 -8.50
CA ASN A 39 -0.42 15.84 -8.59
C ASN A 39 0.51 15.93 -9.81
N ILE A 40 1.17 14.82 -10.18
CA ILE A 40 2.04 14.74 -11.36
C ILE A 40 1.16 14.73 -12.60
N ALA A 41 0.14 13.88 -12.66
CA ALA A 41 -0.78 13.80 -13.78
C ALA A 41 -1.49 15.13 -14.06
N ARG A 42 -1.81 15.91 -13.02
CA ARG A 42 -2.39 17.25 -13.16
C ARG A 42 -1.44 18.26 -13.78
N ARG A 43 -0.14 18.19 -13.43
CA ARG A 43 0.88 19.14 -13.91
C ARG A 43 1.48 18.74 -15.26
N GLN A 44 1.65 17.45 -15.47
CA GLN A 44 2.27 16.83 -16.65
C GLN A 44 1.53 15.53 -16.99
N PRO A 45 0.45 15.61 -17.79
CA PRO A 45 -0.45 14.47 -18.04
C PRO A 45 0.22 13.25 -18.66
N GLU A 46 1.15 13.45 -19.61
CA GLU A 46 1.87 12.34 -20.27
C GLU A 46 2.83 11.64 -19.31
N LEU A 47 3.59 12.41 -18.53
CA LEU A 47 4.50 11.84 -17.53
C LEU A 47 3.72 11.09 -16.44
N GLY A 48 2.63 11.66 -15.94
CA GLY A 48 1.78 11.01 -14.95
C GLY A 48 1.19 9.69 -15.46
N ARG A 49 0.77 9.65 -16.74
CA ARG A 49 0.29 8.42 -17.39
C ARG A 49 1.39 7.37 -17.52
N LEU A 50 2.60 7.76 -17.94
CA LEU A 50 3.73 6.85 -18.06
C LEU A 50 4.12 6.23 -16.70
N ILE A 51 4.29 7.08 -15.68
CA ILE A 51 4.64 6.63 -14.33
C ILE A 51 3.58 5.66 -13.81
N ARG A 52 2.29 6.02 -13.89
CA ARG A 52 1.19 5.14 -13.52
C ARG A 52 1.25 3.79 -14.22
N ARG A 53 1.46 3.79 -15.54
CA ARG A 53 1.51 2.56 -16.34
C ARG A 53 2.63 1.64 -15.88
N VAL A 54 3.81 2.19 -15.62
CA VAL A 54 4.94 1.43 -15.10
C VAL A 54 4.61 0.91 -13.70
N THR A 55 4.20 1.77 -12.79
CA THR A 55 4.01 1.40 -11.37
C THR A 55 2.88 0.41 -11.18
N TYR A 56 1.77 0.53 -11.92
CA TYR A 56 0.66 -0.42 -11.84
C TYR A 56 1.06 -1.78 -12.42
N ALA A 57 1.86 -1.82 -13.48
CA ALA A 57 2.44 -3.08 -13.96
C ALA A 57 3.36 -3.73 -12.91
N LEU A 58 4.01 -2.93 -12.05
CA LEU A 58 4.83 -3.46 -10.95
C LEU A 58 4.01 -4.06 -9.80
N GLU A 59 2.71 -3.74 -9.66
CA GLU A 59 1.84 -4.27 -8.58
C GLU A 59 1.65 -5.78 -8.68
N GLU A 60 1.63 -6.30 -9.91
CA GLU A 60 1.51 -7.73 -10.20
C GLU A 60 2.85 -8.48 -9.98
N SER A 61 3.94 -7.74 -9.86
CA SER A 61 5.29 -8.29 -9.71
C SER A 61 5.74 -8.35 -8.23
N PRO A 62 6.88 -9.00 -7.93
CA PRO A 62 7.51 -8.89 -6.61
C PRO A 62 7.83 -7.45 -6.23
N LEU A 63 8.05 -6.54 -7.20
CA LEU A 63 8.44 -5.14 -6.99
C LEU A 63 7.38 -4.31 -6.24
N ARG A 64 6.15 -4.81 -6.10
CA ARG A 64 5.10 -4.21 -5.26
C ARG A 64 5.55 -3.89 -3.83
N TRP A 65 6.55 -4.59 -3.28
CA TRP A 65 7.13 -4.29 -1.95
C TRP A 65 7.75 -2.90 -1.83
N LEU A 66 8.04 -2.22 -2.95
CA LEU A 66 8.52 -0.83 -2.98
C LEU A 66 7.38 0.18 -2.74
N GLY A 67 6.12 -0.23 -2.89
CA GLY A 67 4.98 0.60 -2.52
C GLY A 67 4.88 0.74 -1.00
N LEU A 68 4.30 1.87 -0.57
CA LEU A 68 4.16 2.19 0.86
C LEU A 68 2.74 1.98 1.38
N SER A 69 1.76 1.89 0.48
CA SER A 69 0.33 1.81 0.82
C SER A 69 -0.15 0.36 0.83
N HIS A 70 -0.73 -0.08 1.95
CA HIS A 70 -1.32 -1.41 2.07
C HIS A 70 -2.81 -1.39 1.73
N PHE A 71 -3.25 -2.31 0.86
CA PHE A 71 -4.66 -2.59 0.62
C PHE A 71 -5.03 -3.93 1.26
N LEU A 72 -5.99 -3.89 2.18
CA LEU A 72 -6.41 -5.04 2.99
C LEU A 72 -7.93 -5.18 2.93
N VAL A 73 -8.42 -6.37 2.58
CA VAL A 73 -9.83 -6.74 2.69
C VAL A 73 -9.95 -7.76 3.81
N VAL A 74 -10.76 -7.41 4.81
CA VAL A 74 -11.00 -8.23 5.99
C VAL A 74 -12.50 -8.54 6.05
N GLU A 75 -12.81 -9.82 6.11
CA GLU A 75 -14.15 -10.34 6.31
C GLU A 75 -14.37 -10.59 7.80
N LYS A 76 -15.54 -10.21 8.31
CA LYS A 76 -15.98 -10.57 9.66
C LYS A 76 -16.59 -11.96 9.63
N LEU A 77 -16.15 -12.82 10.55
CA LEU A 77 -16.69 -14.17 10.74
C LEU A 77 -17.98 -14.16 11.58
#